data_AF-A0A838NYS2-F1
#
_entry.id   AF-A0A838NYS2-F1
#
_cell.length_a   1.000
_cell.length_b   1.000
_cell.length_c   1.000
_cell.angle_alpha   90.00
_cell.angle_beta   90.00
_cell.angle_gamma   90.00
#
_symmetry.space_group_name_H-M   'P 1'
#
loop_
_entity.id
_entity.type
_entity.pdbx_description
1 polymer ?
#
loop_
_entity_poly.entity_id
_entity_poly.type
_entity_poly.pdbx_seq_one_letter_code
_entity_poly.pdbx_strand_id
1 'polypeptide(L)'
;MTRSILLVLAGGVAGLASAPADAQPAWPVILRNANVTVALDTAAAKRNADGSYLTVTRWDYASLHALESRRPYMSMTQTALVRCAPVRIKRLNESFYAANGAVVGEGTPPHPRDVQYMTWDRLKTGSDGSRAMSQVCALLTRRERRR
;
A
#
# COMPACT_ATOMS: atom_id res chain seq x y z
N MET A 1 -60.81 37.57 -4.40
CA MET A 1 -59.40 38.02 -4.51
C MET A 1 -58.57 37.10 -3.60
N THR A 2 -57.61 36.27 -3.99
CA THR A 2 -56.90 36.04 -5.25
C THR A 2 -56.15 34.70 -5.08
N ARG A 3 -56.34 33.79 -6.04
CA ARG A 3 -55.46 32.72 -6.57
C ARG A 3 -54.73 31.70 -5.66
N SER A 4 -55.06 30.43 -5.98
CA SER A 4 -54.29 29.18 -6.01
C SER A 4 -52.75 29.25 -6.03
N ILE A 5 -52.09 28.21 -5.49
CA ILE A 5 -51.05 27.42 -6.20
C ILE A 5 -51.03 25.98 -5.64
N LEU A 6 -51.09 25.06 -6.60
CA LEU A 6 -50.97 23.60 -6.52
C LEU A 6 -49.47 23.24 -6.63
N LEU A 7 -48.97 22.22 -5.93
CA LEU A 7 -47.93 21.36 -6.49
C LEU A 7 -47.82 20.03 -5.72
N VAL A 8 -48.41 19.01 -6.35
CA VAL A 8 -48.12 17.60 -6.14
C VAL A 8 -46.79 17.30 -6.84
N LEU A 9 -45.83 16.70 -6.14
CA LEU A 9 -44.72 15.99 -6.76
C LEU A 9 -44.76 14.54 -6.31
N ALA A 10 -45.32 13.72 -7.22
CA ALA A 10 -45.19 12.29 -7.22
C ALA A 10 -43.84 11.88 -7.86
N GLY A 11 -43.34 10.72 -7.47
CA GLY A 11 -42.51 9.89 -8.34
C GLY A 11 -41.00 10.05 -8.16
N GLY A 12 -40.42 9.14 -7.39
CA GLY A 12 -38.98 8.92 -7.33
C GLY A 12 -38.71 7.55 -6.75
N VAL A 13 -38.85 6.52 -7.60
CA VAL A 13 -38.52 5.14 -7.28
C VAL A 13 -37.03 5.09 -6.94
N ALA A 14 -36.70 5.07 -5.66
CA ALA A 14 -35.33 4.85 -5.22
C ALA A 14 -35.02 3.37 -5.44
N GLY A 15 -34.52 3.05 -6.64
CA GLY A 15 -33.84 1.80 -6.91
C GLY A 15 -32.70 1.65 -5.91
N LEU A 16 -32.91 0.80 -4.92
CA LEU A 16 -31.86 0.37 -4.00
C LEU A 16 -30.78 -0.32 -4.85
N ALA A 17 -29.66 0.40 -4.94
CA ALA A 17 -28.51 0.07 -5.74
C ALA A 17 -28.03 -1.36 -5.50
N SER A 18 -27.72 -2.05 -6.60
CA SER A 18 -26.90 -3.24 -6.62
C SER A 18 -25.65 -3.02 -5.76
N ALA A 19 -25.46 -3.84 -4.72
CA ALA A 19 -24.22 -3.84 -3.95
C ALA A 19 -23.04 -4.06 -4.92
N PRO A 20 -22.04 -3.16 -4.97
CA PRO A 20 -20.87 -3.44 -5.78
C PRO A 20 -20.14 -4.63 -5.16
N ALA A 21 -19.84 -5.61 -6.02
CA ALA A 21 -18.97 -6.74 -5.72
C ALA A 21 -17.72 -6.27 -4.97
N ASP A 22 -17.42 -6.92 -3.84
CA ASP A 22 -16.27 -6.74 -2.94
C ASP A 22 -15.13 -5.86 -3.51
N ALA A 23 -15.28 -4.54 -3.39
CA ALA A 23 -14.18 -3.63 -3.62
C ALA A 23 -13.18 -3.86 -2.47
N GLN A 24 -12.11 -4.63 -2.73
CA GLN A 24 -11.05 -4.80 -1.75
C GLN A 24 -10.59 -3.40 -1.31
N PRO A 25 -10.47 -3.12 0.01
CA PRO A 25 -9.92 -1.85 0.45
C PRO A 25 -8.59 -1.66 -0.27
N ALA A 26 -8.31 -0.46 -0.79
CA ALA A 26 -7.08 -0.23 -1.55
C ALA A 26 -5.83 -0.63 -0.75
N TRP A 27 -5.93 -0.65 0.59
CA TRP A 27 -4.85 -0.93 1.54
C TRP A 27 -5.17 -2.04 2.57
N PRO A 28 -5.27 -3.33 2.19
CA PRO A 28 -5.38 -4.40 3.18
C PRO A 28 -4.15 -4.45 4.11
N VAL A 29 -4.41 -4.68 5.40
CA VAL A 29 -3.37 -4.99 6.38
C VAL A 29 -2.84 -6.40 6.13
N ILE A 30 -1.53 -6.50 5.86
CA ILE A 30 -0.83 -7.75 5.54
C ILE A 30 0.00 -8.27 6.71
N LEU A 31 0.36 -7.41 7.65
CA LEU A 31 1.06 -7.78 8.87
C LEU A 31 0.58 -6.86 9.99
N ARG A 32 0.32 -7.43 11.16
CA ARG A 32 0.10 -6.67 12.39
C ARG A 32 0.75 -7.44 13.53
N ASN A 33 1.56 -6.75 14.31
CA ASN A 33 2.11 -7.25 15.57
C ASN A 33 2.25 -6.10 16.57
N ALA A 34 2.90 -6.34 17.70
CA ALA A 34 3.06 -5.34 18.76
C ALA A 34 3.91 -4.13 18.35
N ASN A 35 4.77 -4.26 17.34
CA ASN A 35 5.73 -3.23 16.95
C ASN A 35 5.28 -2.46 15.69
N VAL A 36 4.56 -3.12 14.78
CA VAL A 36 4.25 -2.55 13.46
C VAL A 36 2.96 -3.11 12.87
N THR A 37 2.24 -2.23 12.17
CA THR A 37 1.17 -2.58 11.23
C THR A 37 1.64 -2.27 9.82
N VAL A 38 1.49 -3.21 8.90
CA VAL A 38 1.87 -3.05 7.50
C VAL A 38 0.66 -3.27 6.62
N ALA A 39 0.39 -2.32 5.73
CA ALA A 39 -0.63 -2.42 4.69
C ALA A 39 -0.01 -2.40 3.29
N LEU A 40 -0.67 -3.04 2.33
CA LEU A 40 -0.24 -3.09 0.93
C LEU A 40 -1.23 -2.32 0.07
N ASP A 41 -0.75 -1.40 -0.77
CA ASP A 41 -1.57 -0.82 -1.84
C ASP A 41 -1.78 -1.86 -2.95
N THR A 42 -2.95 -2.50 -2.94
CA THR A 42 -3.31 -3.49 -3.95
C THR A 42 -3.69 -2.87 -5.29
N ALA A 43 -4.06 -1.58 -5.32
CA ALA A 43 -4.37 -0.87 -6.56
C ALA A 43 -3.09 -0.49 -7.31
N ALA A 44 -2.04 -0.09 -6.58
CA ALA A 44 -0.72 0.23 -7.15
C ALA A 44 0.11 -1.03 -7.49
N ALA A 45 -0.24 -2.21 -6.94
CA ALA A 45 0.50 -3.44 -7.16
C ALA A 45 0.40 -3.93 -8.62
N LYS A 46 1.55 -4.07 -9.30
CA LYS A 46 1.64 -4.49 -10.71
C LYS A 46 2.71 -5.55 -10.90
N ARG A 47 2.41 -6.58 -11.70
CA ARG A 47 3.39 -7.60 -12.10
C ARG A 47 4.17 -7.11 -13.32
N ASN A 48 5.49 -7.22 -13.26
CA ASN A 48 6.40 -6.92 -14.36
C ASN A 48 6.62 -8.15 -15.24
N ALA A 49 7.13 -7.92 -16.45
CA ALA A 49 7.44 -8.98 -17.40
C ALA A 49 8.47 -10.00 -16.86
N ASP A 50 9.41 -9.55 -16.03
CA ASP A 50 10.41 -10.42 -15.38
C ASP A 50 9.84 -11.24 -14.20
N GLY A 51 8.53 -11.15 -13.94
CA GLY A 51 7.84 -11.83 -12.86
C GLY A 51 7.99 -11.19 -11.48
N SER A 52 8.70 -10.06 -11.36
CA SER A 52 8.69 -9.25 -10.14
C SER A 52 7.39 -8.46 -10.01
N TYR A 53 7.11 -7.96 -8.81
CA TYR A 53 5.96 -7.10 -8.53
C TYR A 53 6.42 -5.73 -8.07
N LEU A 54 5.96 -4.67 -8.72
CA LEU A 54 5.99 -3.33 -8.14
C LEU A 54 4.93 -3.25 -7.04
N THR A 55 5.33 -2.80 -5.86
CA THR A 55 4.46 -2.73 -4.68
C THR A 55 4.68 -1.42 -3.95
N VAL A 56 3.61 -0.93 -3.31
CA VAL A 56 3.68 0.18 -2.35
C VAL A 56 3.14 -0.35 -1.03
N THR A 57 3.90 -0.20 0.04
CA THR A 57 3.51 -0.63 1.38
C THR A 57 3.54 0.55 2.34
N ARG A 58 2.60 0.58 3.27
CA ARG A 58 2.57 1.53 4.38
C ARG A 58 2.95 0.78 5.66
N TRP A 59 3.85 1.36 6.43
CA TRP A 59 4.38 0.85 7.68
C TRP A 59 4.02 1.85 8.79
N ASP A 60 3.23 1.44 9.76
CA ASP A 60 2.86 2.24 10.93
C ASP A 60 3.49 1.59 12.17
N TYR A 61 4.44 2.29 12.79
CA TYR A 61 5.22 1.81 13.91
C TYR A 61 4.57 2.18 15.25
N ALA A 62 4.65 1.28 16.23
CA ALA A 62 4.13 1.52 17.57
C ALA A 62 5.03 2.44 18.42
N SER A 63 6.32 2.51 18.08
CA SER A 63 7.33 3.34 18.75
C SER A 63 7.93 4.37 17.79
N LEU A 64 8.54 5.40 18.37
CA LEU A 64 9.28 6.41 17.60
C LEU A 64 10.52 5.79 16.95
N HIS A 65 10.72 6.06 15.66
CA HIS A 65 11.95 5.77 14.94
C HIS A 65 12.65 7.08 14.57
N ALA A 66 13.93 7.00 14.18
CA ALA A 66 14.71 8.16 13.76
C ALA A 66 15.42 7.88 12.43
N LEU A 67 15.37 8.86 11.53
CA LEU A 67 16.19 8.87 10.32
C LEU A 67 17.66 9.10 10.65
N GLU A 68 18.56 8.92 9.68
CA GLU A 68 19.98 9.28 9.82
C GLU A 68 20.17 10.77 10.17
N SER A 69 19.29 11.62 9.63
CA SER A 69 19.20 13.05 9.97
C SER A 69 18.66 13.33 11.39
N ARG A 70 18.38 12.28 12.18
CA ARG A 70 17.77 12.30 13.51
C ARG A 70 16.34 12.84 13.57
N ARG A 71 15.71 13.11 12.43
CA ARG A 71 14.29 13.49 12.40
C ARG A 71 13.43 12.29 12.81
N PRO A 72 12.52 12.46 13.78
CA PRO A 72 11.69 11.37 14.26
C PRO A 72 10.55 11.06 13.29
N TYR A 73 10.21 9.77 13.15
CA TYR A 73 9.08 9.30 12.36
C TYR A 73 8.32 8.17 13.05
N MET A 74 7.04 8.01 12.73
CA MET A 74 6.18 6.93 13.23
C MET A 74 5.54 6.13 12.10
N SER A 75 5.60 6.60 10.85
CA SER A 75 5.17 5.82 9.71
C SER A 75 6.03 6.07 8.49
N MET A 76 5.95 5.14 7.55
CA MET A 76 6.71 5.17 6.29
C MET A 76 5.88 4.55 5.18
N THR A 77 5.95 5.10 3.98
CA THR A 77 5.55 4.42 2.74
C THR A 77 6.81 3.94 2.03
N GLN A 78 6.77 2.71 1.52
CA GLN A 78 7.89 2.09 0.79
C GLN A 78 7.40 1.56 -0.53
N THR A 79 8.02 2.05 -1.61
CA THR A 79 7.88 1.52 -2.96
C THR A 79 9.03 0.57 -3.25
N ALA A 80 8.70 -0.66 -3.66
CA ALA A 80 9.70 -1.68 -3.92
C ALA A 80 9.31 -2.61 -5.06
N LEU A 81 10.32 -3.15 -5.75
CA LEU A 81 10.15 -4.37 -6.54
C LEU A 81 10.30 -5.59 -5.63
N VAL A 82 9.46 -6.59 -5.83
CA VAL A 82 9.45 -7.82 -5.02
C VAL A 82 9.49 -9.05 -5.93
N ARG A 83 10.43 -9.95 -5.69
CA ARG A 83 10.39 -11.32 -6.23
C ARG A 83 9.92 -12.26 -5.14
N CYS A 84 9.08 -13.24 -5.48
CA CYS A 84 8.42 -14.10 -4.48
C CYS A 84 9.05 -15.50 -4.33
N ALA A 85 9.96 -15.90 -5.20
CA ALA A 85 10.61 -17.22 -5.16
C ALA A 85 12.11 -17.10 -5.53
N PRO A 86 13.02 -16.91 -4.55
CA PRO A 86 12.77 -16.61 -3.13
C PRO A 86 12.35 -15.15 -2.91
N VAL A 87 11.87 -14.82 -1.71
CA VAL A 87 11.53 -13.43 -1.34
C VAL A 87 12.80 -12.55 -1.39
N ARG A 88 12.80 -11.60 -2.31
CA ARG A 88 13.86 -10.58 -2.52
C ARG A 88 13.22 -9.26 -2.86
N ILE A 89 13.86 -8.16 -2.46
CA ILE A 89 13.34 -6.82 -2.75
C ILE A 89 14.39 -5.91 -3.37
N LYS A 90 13.94 -4.95 -4.17
CA LYS A 90 14.68 -3.72 -4.50
C LYS A 90 13.88 -2.56 -3.93
N ARG A 91 14.43 -1.86 -2.93
CA ARG A 91 13.82 -0.64 -2.39
C ARG A 91 14.03 0.47 -3.41
N LEU A 92 12.93 1.04 -3.92
CA LEU A 92 13.00 2.10 -4.92
C LEU A 92 12.84 3.46 -4.27
N ASN A 93 11.89 3.60 -3.36
CA ASN A 93 11.68 4.86 -2.66
C ASN A 93 11.06 4.62 -1.28
N GLU A 94 11.35 5.52 -0.35
CA GLU A 94 10.78 5.54 0.99
C GLU A 94 10.41 6.99 1.35
N SER A 95 9.18 7.21 1.79
CA SER A 95 8.76 8.50 2.35
C SER A 95 8.37 8.29 3.82
N PHE A 96 8.80 9.19 4.69
CA PHE A 96 8.72 9.06 6.13
C PHE A 96 7.87 10.18 6.73
N TYR A 97 7.06 9.82 7.71
CA TYR A 97 6.08 10.74 8.29
C TYR A 97 6.18 10.75 9.83
N ALA A 98 6.10 11.95 10.39
CA ALA A 98 5.97 12.16 11.83
C ALA A 98 4.61 11.66 12.33
N ALA A 99 4.45 11.62 13.66
CA ALA A 99 3.20 11.20 14.31
C ALA A 99 1.97 12.04 13.89
N ASN A 100 2.18 13.32 13.55
CA ASN A 100 1.14 14.22 13.05
C ASN A 100 0.90 14.11 11.53
N GLY A 101 1.53 13.14 10.85
CA GLY A 101 1.42 12.92 9.41
C GLY A 101 2.29 13.84 8.55
N ALA A 102 3.05 14.77 9.14
CA ALA A 102 3.95 15.64 8.37
C ALA A 102 5.12 14.85 7.76
N VAL A 103 5.50 15.18 6.52
CA VAL A 103 6.65 14.55 5.85
C VAL A 103 7.95 14.98 6.54
N VAL A 104 8.76 14.00 6.95
CA VAL A 104 10.05 14.24 7.62
C VAL A 104 11.26 13.71 6.86
N GLY A 105 11.03 12.95 5.82
CA GLY A 105 12.06 12.51 4.90
C GLY A 105 11.41 11.91 3.67
N GLU A 106 12.04 12.07 2.53
CA GLU A 106 11.61 11.46 1.30
C GLU A 106 12.84 11.06 0.51
N GLY A 107 12.91 9.79 0.15
CA GLY A 107 13.91 9.27 -0.75
C GLY A 107 13.71 9.84 -2.15
N THR A 108 14.78 9.81 -2.94
CA THR A 108 14.68 10.07 -4.37
C THR A 108 14.58 8.73 -5.08
N PRO A 109 13.52 8.48 -5.87
CA PRO A 109 13.46 7.28 -6.69
C PRO A 109 14.68 7.18 -7.60
N PRO A 110 15.27 5.97 -7.78
CA PRO A 110 16.36 5.79 -8.72
C PRO A 110 15.90 6.09 -10.15
N HIS A 111 16.84 6.50 -10.99
CA HIS A 111 16.55 6.64 -12.41
C HIS A 111 16.13 5.28 -13.00
N PRO A 112 15.09 5.19 -13.86
CA PRO A 112 14.56 3.92 -14.32
C PRO A 112 15.59 2.98 -14.97
N ARG A 113 16.59 3.55 -15.66
CA ARG A 113 17.69 2.78 -16.29
C ARG A 113 18.62 2.11 -15.29
N ASP A 114 18.69 2.61 -14.06
CA ASP A 114 19.61 2.13 -13.03
C ASP A 114 18.97 1.02 -12.19
N VAL A 115 17.64 0.92 -12.19
CA VAL A 115 16.87 -0.08 -11.42
C VAL A 115 17.32 -1.50 -11.72
N GLN A 116 17.69 -1.80 -12.97
CA GLN A 116 18.15 -3.13 -13.36
C GLN A 116 19.49 -3.52 -12.68
N TYR A 117 20.37 -2.55 -12.45
CA TYR A 117 21.69 -2.75 -11.83
C TYR A 117 21.66 -2.73 -10.31
N MET A 118 20.56 -2.28 -9.70
CA MET A 118 20.38 -2.39 -8.25
C MET A 118 20.45 -3.83 -7.77
N THR A 119 20.87 -4.03 -6.52
CA THR A 119 20.96 -5.35 -5.90
C THR A 119 19.60 -5.82 -5.41
N TRP A 120 19.34 -7.12 -5.54
CA TRP A 120 18.19 -7.77 -4.91
C TRP A 120 18.52 -8.14 -3.46
N ASP A 121 17.97 -7.38 -2.53
CA ASP A 121 18.25 -7.54 -1.11
C ASP A 121 17.61 -8.81 -0.55
N ARG A 122 18.35 -9.45 0.36
CA ARG A 122 17.83 -10.52 1.21
C ARG A 122 17.29 -9.90 2.49
N LEU A 123 16.04 -10.22 2.82
CA LEU A 123 15.46 -9.82 4.09
C LEU A 123 15.94 -10.76 5.19
N LYS A 124 16.37 -10.20 6.33
CA LYS A 124 16.73 -10.98 7.52
C LYS A 124 15.56 -11.87 7.92
N THR A 125 15.78 -13.18 8.00
CA THR A 125 14.76 -14.16 8.40
C THR A 125 14.15 -13.79 9.76
N GLY A 126 12.82 -13.85 9.87
CA GLY A 126 12.08 -13.53 11.09
C GLY A 126 11.86 -12.03 11.34
N SER A 127 12.51 -11.14 10.56
CA SER A 127 12.26 -9.69 10.66
C SER A 127 10.85 -9.33 10.20
N ASP A 128 10.33 -8.19 10.66
CA ASP A 128 9.06 -7.62 10.18
C ASP A 128 9.05 -7.45 8.66
N GLY A 129 10.18 -7.00 8.10
CA GLY A 129 10.44 -6.97 6.67
C GLY A 129 10.15 -8.29 5.98
N SER A 130 10.81 -9.37 6.43
CA SER A 130 10.65 -10.70 5.84
C SER A 130 9.22 -11.24 5.95
N ARG A 131 8.56 -11.01 7.09
CA ARG A 131 7.20 -11.46 7.34
C ARG A 131 6.20 -10.71 6.46
N ALA A 132 6.27 -9.39 6.42
CA ALA A 132 5.40 -8.57 5.59
C ALA A 132 5.54 -8.91 4.10
N MET A 133 6.77 -9.01 3.58
CA MET A 133 6.99 -9.30 2.16
C MET A 133 6.59 -10.72 1.78
N SER A 134 6.66 -11.68 2.71
CA SER A 134 6.08 -13.02 2.50
C SER A 134 4.55 -12.96 2.37
N GLN A 135 3.88 -12.12 3.17
CA GLN A 135 2.43 -11.92 3.09
C GLN A 135 2.01 -11.17 1.81
N VAL A 136 2.78 -10.16 1.38
CA VAL A 136 2.65 -9.53 0.05
C VAL A 136 2.66 -10.61 -1.04
N CYS A 137 3.69 -11.46 -1.04
CA CYS A 137 3.82 -12.52 -2.02
C CYS A 137 2.66 -13.52 -1.99
N ALA A 138 2.20 -13.92 -0.81
CA ALA A 138 1.02 -14.80 -0.67
C ALA A 138 -0.26 -14.15 -1.22
N LEU A 139 -0.44 -12.84 -1.05
CA LEU A 139 -1.58 -12.10 -1.57
C LEU A 139 -1.51 -11.97 -3.09
N LEU A 140 -0.39 -11.49 -3.63
CA LEU A 140 -0.24 -11.21 -5.07
C LEU A 140 -0.25 -12.48 -5.92
N THR A 141 0.38 -13.56 -5.47
CA THR A 141 0.36 -14.85 -6.19
C THR A 141 -1.01 -15.52 -6.16
N ARG A 142 -1.80 -15.34 -5.10
CA ARG A 142 -3.21 -15.79 -5.07
C ARG A 142 -4.07 -14.97 -6.03
N ARG A 143 -3.87 -13.66 -6.10
CA ARG A 143 -4.60 -12.78 -7.03
C ARG A 143 -4.31 -13.13 -8.48
N GLU A 144 -3.05 -13.42 -8.82
CA GLU A 144 -2.68 -13.82 -10.18
C GLU A 144 -3.39 -15.12 -10.61
N ARG A 145 -3.45 -16.12 -9.73
CA ARG A 145 -4.14 -17.39 -10.02
C ARG A 145 -5.66 -17.27 -10.21
N ARG A 146 -6.26 -16.14 -9.83
CA ARG A 146 -7.70 -15.87 -9.97
C ARG A 146 -8.02 -15.01 -11.21
N ARG A 147 -7.00 -14.50 -11.90
CA ARG A 147 -7.13 -13.76 -13.15
C ARG A 147 -6.95 -14.72 -14.32
#